data_AF-A0A950S4F4-F1
#
_entry.id   AF-A0A950S4F4-F1
#
_cell.length_a   1.000
_cell.length_b   1.000
_cell.length_c   1.000
_cell.angle_alpha   90.00
_cell.angle_beta   90.00
_cell.angle_gamma   90.00
#
_symmetry.space_group_name_H-M   'P 1'
#
loop_
_entity.id
_entity.type
_entity.pdbx_description
1 polymer ?
#
loop_
_entity_poly.entity_id
_entity_poly.type
_entity_poly.pdbx_seq_one_letter_code
_entity_poly.pdbx_strand_id
1 'polypeptide(L)'
;MRLTIPSSPPTLCPALLDEAIDPDDAERRLRELVAELERPYPSAAACLAEDLPALCIHLKYLPRLLKRFRSWNLLERSLEEVKRRTKVIGRFPGETSCLSMCWAVLDLFLAGARGLGLSDLEYKQVGSLKIAHAHREQSVNMVA
;
A
#
# COMPACT_ATOMS: atom_id res chain seq x y z
N MET A 1 -3.08 -25.97 7.26
CA MET A 1 -2.44 -25.35 8.43
C MET A 1 -3.32 -24.17 8.85
N ARG A 2 -4.23 -24.38 9.81
CA ARG A 2 -5.16 -23.33 10.28
C ARG A 2 -4.35 -22.36 11.14
N LEU A 3 -4.28 -21.10 10.74
CA LEU A 3 -3.78 -20.03 11.60
C LEU A 3 -4.79 -19.85 12.73
N THR A 4 -4.46 -20.35 13.92
CA THR A 4 -5.21 -20.05 15.14
C THR A 4 -4.86 -18.61 15.52
N ILE A 5 -5.67 -17.67 15.07
CA ILE A 5 -5.63 -16.27 15.50
C ILE A 5 -6.25 -16.25 16.92
N PRO A 6 -5.54 -15.80 17.97
CA PRO A 6 -6.10 -15.72 19.31
C PRO A 6 -7.30 -14.77 19.34
N SER A 7 -8.32 -15.17 20.10
CA SER A 7 -9.66 -14.58 20.18
C SER A 7 -9.76 -13.23 20.92
N SER A 8 -8.69 -12.44 20.92
CA SER A 8 -8.71 -11.06 21.40
C SER A 8 -7.67 -10.29 20.61
N PRO A 9 -8.10 -9.31 19.79
CA PRO A 9 -7.15 -8.54 19.00
C PRO A 9 -6.33 -7.68 19.98
N PRO A 10 -4.98 -7.76 20.04
CA PRO A 10 -4.24 -6.53 20.30
C PRO A 10 -4.73 -5.57 19.22
N THR A 11 -5.07 -4.36 19.59
CA THR A 11 -5.67 -3.32 18.75
C THR A 11 -4.86 -3.09 17.46
N LEU A 12 -5.00 -4.00 16.50
CA LEU A 12 -4.78 -3.85 15.08
C LEU A 12 -5.92 -3.00 14.55
N CYS A 13 -6.22 -1.91 15.26
CA CYS A 13 -7.17 -0.93 14.82
C CYS A 13 -6.51 -0.25 13.64
N PRO A 14 -7.09 -0.30 12.44
CA PRO A 14 -6.73 0.62 11.37
C PRO A 14 -6.72 2.08 11.88
N ALA A 15 -7.49 2.35 12.94
CA ALA A 15 -7.54 3.61 13.68
C ALA A 15 -6.17 4.17 14.12
N LEU A 16 -5.17 3.33 14.43
CA LEU A 16 -3.88 3.81 14.94
C LEU A 16 -3.13 4.67 13.91
N LEU A 17 -3.22 4.27 12.63
CA LEU A 17 -2.71 5.04 11.49
C LEU A 17 -3.74 6.05 10.97
N ASP A 18 -5.04 5.82 11.19
CA ASP A 18 -6.10 6.74 10.77
C ASP A 18 -6.10 8.07 11.52
N GLU A 19 -5.63 8.07 12.78
CA GLU A 19 -5.58 9.24 13.64
C GLU A 19 -4.23 9.99 13.58
N ALA A 20 -3.19 9.36 13.04
CA ALA A 20 -1.86 9.96 12.97
C ALA A 20 -1.82 10.99 11.83
N ILE A 21 -1.77 12.27 12.20
CA ILE A 21 -1.69 13.40 11.27
C ILE A 21 -0.25 13.62 10.78
N ASP A 22 0.74 13.10 11.51
CA ASP A 22 2.16 13.37 11.32
C ASP A 22 2.98 12.07 11.22
N PRO A 23 3.96 11.97 10.29
CA PRO A 23 4.78 10.77 10.11
C PRO A 23 5.56 10.35 11.36
N ASP A 24 5.99 11.30 12.20
CA ASP A 24 6.78 10.97 13.40
C ASP A 24 5.88 10.35 14.51
N ASP A 25 4.62 10.80 14.61
CA ASP A 25 3.62 10.19 15.50
C ASP A 25 3.23 8.79 15.01
N ALA A 26 3.06 8.62 13.69
CA ALA A 26 2.77 7.32 13.10
C ALA A 26 3.90 6.30 13.35
N GLU A 27 5.16 6.73 13.19
CA GLU A 27 6.32 5.87 13.41
C GLU A 27 6.45 5.46 14.89
N ARG A 28 6.19 6.38 15.82
CA ARG A 28 6.17 6.08 17.26
C ARG A 28 5.10 5.02 17.59
N ARG A 29 3.87 5.24 17.15
CA ARG A 29 2.75 4.32 17.38
C ARG A 29 3.01 2.95 16.74
N LEU A 30 3.64 2.92 15.57
CA LEU A 30 3.96 1.67 14.89
C LEU A 30 5.07 0.88 15.62
N ARG A 31 6.04 1.56 16.26
CA ARG A 31 7.01 0.90 17.14
C ARG A 31 6.36 0.28 18.38
N GLU A 32 5.39 0.97 18.99
CA GLU A 32 4.62 0.42 20.11
C GLU A 32 3.88 -0.86 19.70
N LEU A 33 3.26 -0.85 18.51
CA LEU A 33 2.62 -2.04 17.93
C LEU A 33 3.63 -3.18 17.69
N VAL A 34 4.82 -2.87 17.18
CA VAL A 34 5.88 -3.88 16.98
C VAL A 34 6.26 -4.53 18.31
N ALA A 35 6.39 -3.76 19.40
CA ALA A 35 6.69 -4.29 20.73
C ALA A 35 5.56 -5.19 21.27
N GLU A 36 4.31 -4.87 21.00
CA GLU A 36 3.17 -5.72 21.36
C GLU A 36 3.14 -7.03 20.55
N LEU A 37 3.50 -6.97 19.27
CA LEU A 37 3.48 -8.11 18.34
C LEU A 37 4.71 -9.01 18.44
N GLU A 38 5.80 -8.55 19.05
CA GLU A 38 7.06 -9.29 19.18
C GLU A 38 6.87 -10.65 19.89
N ARG A 39 6.01 -10.69 20.91
CA ARG A 39 5.71 -11.92 21.67
C ARG A 39 4.84 -12.92 20.91
N PRO A 40 3.66 -12.55 20.38
CA PRO A 40 2.78 -13.49 19.69
C PRO A 40 3.24 -13.82 18.26
N TYR A 41 3.91 -12.90 17.56
CA TYR A 41 4.24 -13.02 16.13
C TYR A 41 5.61 -12.38 15.79
N PRO A 42 6.74 -13.01 16.19
CA PRO A 42 8.07 -12.42 16.03
C PRO A 42 8.45 -12.16 14.57
N SER A 43 8.01 -13.00 13.62
CA SER A 43 8.29 -12.81 12.19
C SER A 43 7.50 -11.63 11.59
N ALA A 44 6.27 -11.40 12.04
CA ALA A 44 5.47 -10.26 11.61
C ALA A 44 6.03 -8.96 12.19
N ALA A 45 6.47 -8.98 13.45
CA ALA A 45 7.10 -7.84 14.11
C ALA A 45 8.42 -7.44 13.41
N ALA A 46 9.26 -8.41 13.04
CA ALA A 46 10.51 -8.15 12.31
C ALA A 46 10.25 -7.51 10.93
N CYS A 47 9.28 -8.02 10.17
CA CYS A 47 8.89 -7.47 8.88
C CYS A 47 8.34 -6.03 9.00
N LEU A 48 7.48 -5.79 10.00
CA LEU A 48 6.95 -4.45 10.26
C LEU A 48 8.04 -3.47 10.70
N ALA A 49 9.04 -3.92 11.46
CA ALA A 49 10.15 -3.10 11.94
C ALA A 49 11.09 -2.65 10.81
N GLU A 50 11.31 -3.50 9.81
CA GLU A 50 12.16 -3.21 8.65
C GLU A 50 11.53 -2.14 7.74
N ASP A 51 10.22 -2.21 7.52
CA ASP A 51 9.49 -1.33 6.59
C ASP A 51 8.80 -0.12 7.26
N LEU A 52 9.07 0.16 8.54
CA LEU A 52 8.54 1.31 9.30
C LEU A 52 8.53 2.64 8.50
N PRO A 53 9.68 3.10 7.93
CA PRO A 53 9.70 4.38 7.22
C PRO A 53 8.88 4.34 5.93
N ALA A 54 8.84 3.19 5.24
CA ALA A 54 8.07 3.01 4.01
C ALA A 54 6.56 3.04 4.30
N LEU A 55 6.15 2.44 5.42
CA LEU A 55 4.76 2.46 5.88
C LEU A 55 4.28 3.87 6.20
N CYS A 56 5.14 4.80 6.64
CA CYS A 56 4.73 6.17 6.97
C CYS A 56 4.70 7.13 5.76
N ILE A 57 5.18 6.70 4.58
CA ILE A 57 5.25 7.55 3.38
C ILE A 57 3.86 8.00 2.92
N HIS A 58 2.84 7.15 3.02
CA HIS A 58 1.50 7.47 2.54
C HIS A 58 0.92 8.72 3.21
N LEU A 59 1.26 8.98 4.49
CA LEU A 59 0.81 10.15 5.27
C LEU A 59 1.34 11.49 4.71
N LYS A 60 2.44 11.47 3.94
CA LYS A 60 2.97 12.65 3.26
C LYS A 60 2.15 13.03 2.02
N TYR A 61 1.25 12.15 1.58
CA TYR A 61 0.40 12.36 0.41
C TYR A 61 -1.01 12.78 0.81
N LEU A 62 -1.74 13.27 -0.21
CA LEU A 62 -3.03 13.93 -0.11
C LEU A 62 -4.03 13.23 0.85
N PRO A 63 -4.49 13.87 1.93
CA PRO A 63 -5.33 13.24 2.96
C PRO A 63 -6.70 12.76 2.45
N ARG A 64 -7.18 13.34 1.34
CA ARG A 64 -8.39 12.87 0.64
C ARG A 64 -8.19 11.52 -0.03
N LEU A 65 -6.99 11.28 -0.56
CA LEU A 65 -6.64 10.01 -1.18
C LEU A 65 -6.33 8.94 -0.14
N LEU A 66 -5.88 9.30 1.06
CA LEU A 66 -5.55 8.34 2.12
C LEU A 66 -6.71 7.38 2.42
N LYS A 67 -7.95 7.88 2.56
CA LYS A 67 -9.12 7.02 2.78
C LYS A 67 -9.34 5.99 1.67
N ARG A 68 -8.96 6.31 0.44
CA ARG A 68 -9.14 5.47 -0.75
C ARG A 68 -7.93 4.54 -0.96
N PHE A 69 -6.71 5.02 -0.74
CA PHE A 69 -5.49 4.21 -0.74
C PHE A 69 -5.49 3.18 0.39
N ARG A 70 -6.07 3.52 1.54
CA ARG A 70 -6.21 2.60 2.67
C ARG A 70 -7.11 1.41 2.34
N SER A 71 -8.07 1.55 1.43
CA SER A 71 -8.85 0.41 0.97
C SER A 71 -8.03 -0.41 -0.03
N TRP A 72 -7.45 -1.51 0.43
CA TRP A 72 -6.81 -2.50 -0.45
C TRP A 72 -7.84 -3.23 -1.35
N ASN A 73 -9.14 -3.05 -1.10
CA ASN A 73 -10.26 -3.71 -1.80
C ASN A 73 -10.16 -3.65 -3.34
N LEU A 74 -9.70 -2.54 -3.93
CA LEU A 74 -9.49 -2.48 -5.39
C LEU A 74 -8.42 -3.46 -5.86
N LEU A 75 -7.31 -3.55 -5.12
CA LEU A 75 -6.19 -4.44 -5.40
C LEU A 75 -6.52 -5.89 -5.05
N GLU A 76 -7.23 -6.15 -3.95
CA GLU A 76 -7.73 -7.49 -3.61
C GLU A 76 -8.65 -8.01 -4.71
N ARG A 77 -9.62 -7.21 -5.14
CA ARG A 77 -10.58 -7.61 -6.17
C ARG A 77 -9.92 -7.85 -7.51
N SER A 78 -8.95 -7.00 -7.91
CA SER A 78 -8.25 -7.20 -9.17
C SER A 78 -7.35 -8.44 -9.12
N LEU A 79 -6.63 -8.67 -8.02
CA LEU A 79 -5.79 -9.87 -7.84
C LEU A 79 -6.61 -11.15 -7.73
N GLU A 80 -7.77 -11.10 -7.08
CA GLU A 80 -8.70 -12.22 -7.00
C GLU A 80 -9.25 -12.56 -8.39
N GLU A 81 -9.61 -11.55 -9.19
CA GLU A 81 -10.05 -11.77 -10.57
C GLU A 81 -8.93 -12.34 -11.45
N VAL A 82 -7.69 -11.85 -11.31
CA VAL A 82 -6.51 -12.44 -11.97
C VAL A 82 -6.34 -13.90 -11.58
N LYS A 83 -6.42 -14.23 -10.29
CA LYS A 83 -6.34 -15.61 -9.79
C LYS A 83 -7.46 -16.48 -10.36
N ARG A 84 -8.69 -15.97 -10.42
CA ARG A 84 -9.84 -16.69 -10.98
C ARG A 84 -9.64 -17.01 -12.46
N ARG A 85 -9.17 -16.04 -13.26
CA ARG A 85 -8.92 -16.24 -14.71
C ARG A 85 -7.74 -17.17 -14.97
N THR A 86 -6.67 -17.02 -14.20
CA THR A 86 -5.49 -17.90 -14.29
C THR A 86 -5.87 -19.34 -13.96
N LYS A 87 -6.73 -19.55 -12.96
CA LYS A 87 -7.22 -20.88 -12.57
C LYS A 87 -8.04 -21.55 -13.68
N VAL A 88 -8.84 -20.79 -14.44
CA VAL A 88 -9.68 -21.32 -15.52
C VAL A 88 -8.85 -21.67 -16.76
N ILE A 89 -7.84 -20.87 -17.09
CA ILE A 89 -7.02 -21.08 -18.29
C ILE A 89 -6.11 -22.30 -18.16
N GLY A 90 -5.66 -22.62 -16.94
CA GLY A 90 -4.92 -23.85 -16.62
C GLY A 90 -3.47 -23.85 -17.10
N ARG A 91 -3.20 -23.61 -18.39
CA ARG A 91 -1.84 -23.56 -18.96
C ARG A 91 -1.72 -22.44 -19.99
N PHE A 92 -0.78 -21.52 -19.74
CA PHE A 92 -0.50 -20.43 -20.66
C PHE A 92 0.54 -20.82 -21.72
N PRO A 93 0.40 -20.31 -22.96
CA PRO A 93 1.35 -20.57 -24.03
C PRO A 93 2.72 -19.86 -23.83
N GLY A 94 2.80 -18.88 -22.91
CA GLY A 94 4.03 -18.19 -22.55
C GLY A 94 3.82 -17.16 -21.43
N GLU A 95 4.92 -16.66 -20.85
CA GLU A 95 4.90 -15.68 -19.76
C GLU A 95 4.28 -14.34 -20.18
N THR A 96 4.57 -13.90 -21.40
CA THR A 96 4.04 -12.65 -21.98
C THR A 96 2.53 -12.67 -22.06
N SER A 97 1.91 -13.80 -22.44
CA SER A 97 0.46 -13.94 -22.50
C SER A 97 -0.20 -13.84 -21.12
N CYS A 98 0.45 -14.39 -20.08
CA CYS A 98 -0.03 -14.26 -18.70
C CYS A 98 0.05 -12.79 -18.25
N LEU A 99 1.18 -12.13 -18.50
CA LEU A 99 1.37 -10.71 -18.16
C LEU A 99 0.38 -9.81 -18.89
N SER A 100 0.13 -10.02 -20.19
CA SER A 100 -0.86 -9.26 -20.96
C SER A 100 -2.27 -9.43 -20.39
N MET A 101 -2.65 -10.63 -19.95
CA MET A 101 -3.93 -10.85 -19.30
C MET A 101 -4.03 -10.12 -17.97
N CYS A 102 -3.00 -10.23 -17.11
CA CYS A 102 -2.96 -9.53 -15.83
C CYS A 102 -3.07 -8.02 -16.04
N TRP A 103 -2.33 -7.48 -17.01
CA TRP A 103 -2.40 -6.06 -17.38
C TRP A 103 -3.80 -5.66 -17.83
N ALA A 104 -4.42 -6.43 -18.72
CA ALA A 104 -5.78 -6.13 -19.20
C ALA A 104 -6.83 -6.16 -18.07
N VAL A 105 -6.69 -7.06 -17.09
CA VAL A 105 -7.57 -7.08 -15.91
C VAL A 105 -7.33 -5.81 -15.09
N LEU A 106 -6.08 -5.48 -14.77
CA LEU A 106 -5.75 -4.28 -14.00
C LEU A 106 -6.25 -3.01 -14.69
N ASP A 107 -6.04 -2.87 -15.99
CA ASP A 107 -6.50 -1.74 -16.79
C ASP A 107 -8.03 -1.60 -16.76
N LEU A 108 -8.76 -2.71 -16.88
CA LEU A 108 -10.23 -2.71 -16.77
C LEU A 108 -10.70 -2.24 -15.37
N PHE A 109 -10.05 -2.71 -14.30
CA PHE A 109 -10.38 -2.29 -12.94
C PHE A 109 -10.04 -0.81 -12.70
N LEU A 110 -8.92 -0.33 -13.25
CA LEU A 110 -8.51 1.07 -13.14
C LEU A 110 -9.42 2.00 -13.96
N ALA A 111 -9.80 1.61 -15.18
CA ALA A 111 -10.74 2.35 -16.02
C ALA A 111 -12.16 2.36 -15.42
N GLY A 112 -12.59 1.24 -14.84
CA GLY A 112 -13.89 1.10 -14.17
C GLY A 112 -13.94 1.80 -12.81
N ALA A 113 -12.81 1.91 -12.12
CA ALA A 113 -12.63 2.78 -10.97
C ALA A 113 -12.59 4.22 -11.46
N ARG A 114 -13.77 4.76 -11.84
CA ARG A 114 -13.99 6.17 -12.21
C ARG A 114 -12.98 7.02 -11.47
N GLY A 115 -12.09 7.63 -12.28
CA GLY A 115 -10.78 8.14 -11.90
C GLY A 115 -10.79 8.76 -10.54
N LEU A 116 -9.67 8.64 -9.81
CA LEU A 116 -9.43 8.88 -8.37
C LEU A 116 -10.14 10.08 -7.67
N GLY A 117 -10.94 10.86 -8.37
CA GLY A 117 -11.65 12.04 -7.93
C GLY A 117 -10.70 13.21 -7.87
N LEU A 118 -9.53 13.08 -8.52
CA LEU A 118 -8.48 14.07 -8.51
C LEU A 118 -9.03 15.33 -9.14
N SER A 119 -9.36 16.27 -8.27
CA SER A 119 -9.59 17.66 -8.63
C SER A 119 -8.31 18.26 -9.21
N ASP A 120 -8.43 19.32 -10.01
CA ASP A 120 -7.27 20.04 -10.56
C ASP A 120 -6.27 20.48 -9.49
N LEU A 121 -6.75 20.71 -8.26
CA LEU A 121 -5.93 21.03 -7.10
C LEU A 121 -5.02 19.87 -6.69
N GLU A 122 -5.55 18.66 -6.69
CA GLU A 122 -4.78 17.45 -6.35
C GLU A 122 -3.75 17.13 -7.46
N TYR A 123 -4.09 17.36 -8.73
CA TYR A 123 -3.12 17.26 -9.82
C TYR A 123 -1.98 18.27 -9.69
N LYS A 124 -2.28 19.53 -9.31
CA LYS A 124 -1.25 20.54 -9.03
C LYS A 124 -0.37 20.12 -7.84
N GLN A 125 -0.95 19.60 -6.77
CA GLN A 125 -0.20 19.11 -5.61
C GLN A 125 0.70 17.93 -5.95
N VAL A 126 0.23 16.96 -6.74
CA VAL A 126 1.07 15.87 -7.25
C VAL A 126 2.20 16.41 -8.14
N GLY A 127 1.92 17.41 -8.98
CA GLY A 127 2.94 18.10 -9.77
C GLY A 127 4.04 18.72 -8.90
N SER A 128 3.65 19.47 -7.85
CA SER A 128 4.59 20.06 -6.90
C SER A 128 5.42 19.01 -6.15
N LEU A 129 4.79 17.89 -5.76
CA LEU A 129 5.49 16.77 -5.11
C LEU A 129 6.49 16.08 -6.04
N LYS A 130 6.16 15.91 -7.33
CA LYS A 130 7.09 15.37 -8.34
C LYS A 130 8.31 16.25 -8.49
N ILE A 131 8.12 17.57 -8.54
CA ILE A 131 9.22 18.54 -8.63
C ILE A 131 10.10 18.49 -7.37
N ALA A 132 9.48 18.46 -6.18
CA ALA A 132 10.20 18.34 -4.92
C ALA A 132 10.99 17.02 -4.79
N HIS A 133 10.46 15.91 -5.31
CA HIS A 133 11.16 14.63 -5.35
C HIS A 133 12.34 14.65 -6.32
N ALA A 134 12.16 15.20 -7.52
CA ALA A 134 13.22 15.33 -8.51
C ALA A 134 14.40 16.16 -8.00
N HIS A 135 14.14 17.25 -7.26
CA HIS A 135 15.20 18.03 -6.62
C HIS A 135 15.91 17.28 -5.48
N ARG A 136 15.18 16.44 -4.73
CA ARG A 136 15.76 15.60 -3.67
C ARG A 136 16.66 14.49 -4.25
N GLU A 137 16.27 13.90 -5.37
CA GLU A 137 17.11 12.92 -6.08
C GLU A 137 18.35 13.57 -6.67
N GLN A 138 18.24 14.78 -7.23
CA GLN A 138 19.38 15.54 -7.76
C GLN A 138 20.40 15.94 -6.68
N SER A 139 19.95 16.33 -5.48
CA SER A 139 20.86 16.65 -4.38
C SER A 139 21.56 15.42 -3.80
N VAL A 140 20.90 14.27 -3.76
CA VAL A 140 21.53 12.99 -3.37
C VAL A 140 22.56 12.55 -4.41
N ASN A 141 22.28 12.71 -5.70
CA ASN A 141 23.22 12.35 -6.79
C ASN A 141 24.39 13.33 -6.97
N MET A 142 24.33 14.54 -6.40
CA MET A 142 25.42 15.51 -6.45
C MET A 142 26.37 15.40 -5.24
N VAL A 143 25.95 14.69 -4.18
CA VAL A 143 26.71 14.46 -2.95
C VAL A 143 27.34 13.06 -2.92
N ALA A 144 26.94 12.16 -3.83
CA ALA A 144 27.58 10.87 -4.10
C ALA A 144 28.60 10.98 -5.25
#